data_AF-A0A957P3A1-F1
#
_entry.id   AF-A0A957P3A1-F1
#
_cell.length_a   1.000
_cell.length_b   1.000
_cell.length_c   1.000
_cell.angle_alpha   90.00
_cell.angle_beta   90.00
_cell.angle_gamma   90.00
#
_symmetry.space_group_name_H-M   'P 1'
#
loop_
_entity.id
_entity.type
_entity.pdbx_description
1 polymer ?
#
loop_
_entity_poly.entity_id
_entity_poly.type
_entity_poly.pdbx_seq_one_letter_code
_entity_poly.pdbx_strand_id
1 'polypeptide(L)'
;LAEIARVLAQIASPALGTNIDIGNYAQHNQDVVDAIQTIGSRAVYAHLKDKSGVTGEPPIPLGDGILPLRDILHALDQLPQQVLYCFEFRGGDDPEAGIERSLAFLRNR
;
A
#
# COMPACT_ATOMS: atom_id res chain seq x y z
N LEU A 1 -9.23 3.32 9.40
CA LEU A 1 -8.28 4.39 9.79
C LEU A 1 -8.31 4.76 11.27
N ALA A 2 -9.43 5.25 11.82
CA ALA A 2 -9.49 5.78 13.20
C ALA A 2 -9.02 4.81 14.29
N GLU A 3 -9.34 3.52 14.14
CA GLU A 3 -8.90 2.48 15.09
C GLU A 3 -7.38 2.32 15.11
N ILE A 4 -6.74 2.32 13.94
CA ILE A 4 -5.27 2.20 13.80
C ILE A 4 -4.60 3.43 14.42
N ALA A 5 -5.10 4.63 14.09
CA ALA A 5 -4.58 5.87 14.66
C ALA A 5 -4.67 5.87 16.20
N ARG A 6 -5.80 5.41 16.75
CA ARG A 6 -5.99 5.28 18.20
C ARG A 6 -5.00 4.30 18.83
N VAL A 7 -4.78 3.13 18.22
CA VAL A 7 -3.82 2.14 18.74
C VAL A 7 -2.39 2.71 18.75
N LEU A 8 -1.97 3.36 17.66
CA LEU A 8 -0.64 3.97 17.54
C LEU A 8 -0.41 5.12 18.55
N ALA A 9 -1.46 5.86 18.88
CA ALA A 9 -1.43 6.92 19.88
C ALA A 9 -1.42 6.38 21.32
N GLN A 10 -2.19 5.32 21.60
CA GLN A 10 -2.25 4.72 22.94
C GLN A 10 -0.99 3.93 23.29
N ILE A 11 -0.37 3.28 22.30
CA ILE A 11 0.87 2.52 22.49
C ILE A 11 2.05 3.37 22.01
N ALA A 12 2.52 4.25 22.89
CA ALA A 12 3.66 5.13 22.67
C ALA A 12 5.00 4.37 22.76
N SER A 13 5.20 3.40 21.86
CA SER A 13 6.44 2.63 21.73
C SER A 13 7.11 2.90 20.38
N PRO A 14 8.42 3.23 20.36
CA PRO A 14 9.17 3.36 19.10
C PRO A 14 9.29 2.02 18.35
N ALA A 15 9.08 0.88 19.04
CA ALA A 15 9.06 -0.44 18.41
C ALA A 15 7.73 -0.77 17.72
N LEU A 16 6.70 0.06 17.88
CA LEU A 16 5.41 -0.11 17.21
C LEU A 16 5.32 0.81 15.99
N GLY A 17 5.31 0.20 14.81
CA GLY A 17 5.00 0.85 13.53
C GLY A 17 3.70 0.33 12.92
N THR A 18 3.38 0.79 11.72
CA THR A 18 2.22 0.33 10.95
C THR A 18 2.61 -0.08 9.53
N ASN A 19 1.85 -1.03 8.98
CA ASN A 19 1.88 -1.41 7.58
C ASN A 19 0.73 -0.67 6.85
N ILE A 20 1.04 0.00 5.75
CA ILE A 20 0.04 0.59 4.88
C ILE A 20 -0.28 -0.39 3.76
N ASP A 21 -1.38 -1.12 3.91
CA ASP A 21 -1.91 -1.99 2.85
C ASP A 21 -2.84 -1.19 1.94
N ILE A 22 -2.30 -0.74 0.81
CA ILE A 22 -2.96 0.25 -0.06
C ILE A 22 -4.27 -0.28 -0.65
N GLY A 23 -4.35 -1.59 -0.91
CA GLY A 23 -5.55 -2.21 -1.46
C GLY A 23 -6.67 -2.38 -0.43
N ASN A 24 -6.32 -2.59 0.85
CA ASN A 24 -7.32 -2.77 1.90
C ASN A 24 -8.05 -1.48 2.25
N TYR A 25 -7.38 -0.33 2.26
CA TYR A 25 -8.02 0.97 2.46
C TYR A 25 -9.07 1.24 1.37
N ALA A 26 -8.68 1.08 0.10
CA ALA A 26 -9.61 1.23 -1.02
C ALA A 26 -10.80 0.26 -0.93
N GLN A 27 -10.58 -0.98 -0.47
CA GLN A 27 -11.68 -1.96 -0.28
C GLN A 27 -12.75 -1.50 0.70
N HIS A 28 -12.34 -0.76 1.72
CA HIS A 28 -13.21 -0.31 2.81
C HIS A 28 -13.65 1.14 2.60
N ASN A 29 -13.61 1.63 1.35
CA ASN A 29 -13.97 3.01 0.98
C ASN A 29 -13.21 4.06 1.80
N GLN A 30 -11.93 3.79 2.11
CA GLN A 30 -11.04 4.72 2.76
C GLN A 30 -10.02 5.24 1.75
N ASP A 31 -9.81 6.55 1.76
CA ASP A 31 -8.77 7.17 0.95
C ASP A 31 -7.38 6.79 1.51
N VAL A 32 -6.55 6.25 0.62
CA VAL A 32 -5.22 5.74 0.97
C VAL A 32 -4.24 6.90 1.22
N VAL A 33 -4.35 7.98 0.47
CA VAL A 33 -3.51 9.18 0.62
C VAL A 33 -3.81 9.85 1.96
N ASP A 34 -5.09 9.99 2.33
CA ASP A 34 -5.49 10.50 3.64
C ASP A 34 -4.98 9.59 4.77
N ALA A 35 -5.01 8.27 4.57
CA ALA A 35 -4.45 7.32 5.54
C ALA A 35 -2.93 7.53 5.71
N ILE A 36 -2.18 7.69 4.61
CA ILE A 36 -0.74 7.98 4.65
C ILE A 36 -0.49 9.30 5.39
N GLN A 37 -1.25 10.34 5.11
CA GLN A 37 -1.10 11.63 5.83
C GLN A 37 -1.42 11.50 7.32
N THR A 38 -2.38 10.66 7.69
CA THR A 38 -2.86 10.51 9.07
C THR A 38 -1.94 9.65 9.94
N ILE A 39 -1.49 8.50 9.43
CA ILE A 39 -0.71 7.52 10.22
C ILE A 39 0.70 7.26 9.65
N GLY A 40 1.05 7.91 8.55
CA GLY A 40 2.30 7.65 7.82
C GLY A 40 3.56 7.97 8.59
N SER A 41 3.53 8.87 9.59
CA SER A 41 4.70 9.10 10.46
C SER A 41 5.12 7.87 11.28
N ARG A 42 4.25 6.86 11.37
CA ARG A 42 4.53 5.56 12.01
C ARG A 42 4.62 4.41 11.00
N ALA A 43 4.56 4.69 9.70
CA ALA A 43 4.65 3.67 8.67
C ALA A 43 6.09 3.17 8.53
N VAL A 44 6.25 1.85 8.57
CA VAL A 44 7.55 1.16 8.39
C VAL A 44 7.52 0.19 7.20
N TYR A 45 6.32 -0.13 6.72
CA TYR A 45 6.07 -1.11 5.67
C TYR A 45 4.86 -0.67 4.84
N ALA A 46 4.83 -1.04 3.56
CA ALA A 46 3.63 -0.94 2.74
C ALA A 46 3.48 -2.19 1.88
N HIS A 47 2.31 -2.80 1.96
CA HIS A 47 1.88 -3.80 0.98
C HIS A 47 1.38 -3.08 -0.26
N LEU A 48 2.10 -3.25 -1.36
CA LEU A 48 1.75 -2.75 -2.67
C LEU A 48 1.04 -3.85 -3.44
N LYS A 49 -0.17 -3.53 -3.88
CA LYS A 49 -0.99 -4.36 -4.76
C LYS A 49 -1.88 -3.44 -5.58
N ASP A 50 -2.33 -3.90 -6.73
CA ASP A 50 -3.37 -3.21 -7.47
C ASP A 50 -4.67 -4.03 -7.44
N LYS A 51 -5.75 -3.44 -7.92
CA LYS A 51 -7.07 -4.05 -7.94
C LYS A 51 -7.69 -3.94 -9.31
N SER A 52 -8.32 -5.01 -9.78
CA SER A 52 -9.07 -5.01 -11.05
C SER A 52 -10.31 -4.12 -11.03
N GLY A 53 -10.81 -3.78 -9.83
CA GLY A 53 -12.08 -3.09 -9.63
C GLY A 53 -13.29 -4.02 -9.54
N VAL A 54 -13.10 -5.32 -9.76
CA VAL A 54 -14.14 -6.34 -9.55
C VAL A 54 -14.13 -6.78 -8.08
N THR A 55 -15.30 -6.74 -7.45
CA THR A 55 -15.43 -7.12 -6.04
C THR A 55 -15.20 -8.62 -5.86
N GLY A 56 -14.33 -9.00 -4.92
CA GLY A 56 -14.03 -10.39 -4.60
C GLY A 56 -12.89 -11.00 -5.41
N GLU A 57 -12.38 -10.29 -6.42
CA GLU A 57 -11.19 -10.74 -7.15
C GLU A 57 -9.90 -10.55 -6.34
N PRO A 58 -8.91 -11.42 -6.52
CA PRO A 58 -7.63 -11.28 -5.87
C PRO A 58 -6.90 -10.01 -6.34
N PRO A 59 -6.01 -9.43 -5.51
CA PRO A 59 -5.14 -8.35 -5.95
C PRO A 59 -4.25 -8.79 -7.11
N ILE A 60 -3.94 -7.83 -7.98
CA ILE A 60 -3.17 -8.02 -9.21
C ILE A 60 -1.85 -7.22 -9.17
N PRO A 61 -0.90 -7.49 -10.08
CA PRO A 61 0.34 -6.73 -10.21
C PRO A 61 0.13 -5.23 -10.38
N LEU A 62 1.13 -4.44 -10.02
CA LEU A 62 1.04 -2.97 -10.02
C LEU A 62 0.92 -2.41 -11.43
N GLY A 63 -0.01 -1.46 -11.62
CA GLY A 63 -0.21 -0.75 -12.87
C GLY A 63 -1.22 -1.39 -13.82
N ASP A 64 -1.70 -2.60 -13.49
CA ASP A 64 -2.71 -3.33 -14.27
C ASP A 64 -4.15 -3.05 -13.75
N GLY A 65 -4.32 -2.22 -12.71
CA GLY A 65 -5.58 -2.02 -12.02
C GLY A 65 -6.05 -0.57 -11.90
N ILE A 66 -6.89 -0.33 -10.88
CA ILE A 66 -7.67 0.90 -10.71
C ILE A 66 -7.18 1.79 -9.55
N LEU A 67 -6.22 1.34 -8.74
CA LEU A 67 -5.77 2.17 -7.62
C LEU A 67 -5.00 3.39 -8.17
N PRO A 68 -5.12 4.58 -7.54
CA PRO A 68 -4.35 5.76 -7.91
C PRO A 68 -2.89 5.62 -7.44
N LEU A 69 -2.17 4.63 -7.98
CA LEU A 69 -0.87 4.21 -7.49
C LEU A 69 0.18 5.33 -7.53
N ARG A 70 0.13 6.24 -8.51
CA ARG A 70 1.08 7.37 -8.58
C ARG A 70 0.91 8.32 -7.40
N ASP A 71 -0.33 8.66 -7.03
CA ASP A 71 -0.61 9.55 -5.91
C ASP A 71 -0.28 8.88 -4.56
N ILE A 72 -0.61 7.60 -4.43
CA ILE A 72 -0.27 6.78 -3.25
C ILE A 72 1.24 6.72 -3.05
N LEU A 73 1.99 6.41 -4.11
CA LEU A 73 3.45 6.29 -4.05
C LEU A 73 4.09 7.66 -3.82
N HIS A 74 3.56 8.73 -4.43
CA HIS A 74 4.00 10.09 -4.13
C HIS A 74 3.81 10.44 -2.64
N ALA A 75 2.65 10.11 -2.05
CA ALA A 75 2.40 10.35 -0.63
C ALA A 75 3.35 9.55 0.28
N LEU A 76 3.67 8.30 -0.08
CA LEU A 76 4.67 7.50 0.64
C LEU A 76 6.08 8.10 0.51
N ASP A 77 6.44 8.59 -0.68
CA ASP A 77 7.74 9.21 -0.96
C ASP A 77 7.93 10.56 -0.22
N GLN A 78 6.85 11.19 0.26
CA GLN A 78 6.90 12.40 1.11
C GLN A 78 7.11 12.11 2.60
N LEU A 79 7.11 10.84 3.04
CA LEU A 79 7.33 10.51 4.44
C LEU A 79 8.80 10.75 4.84
N PRO A 80 9.08 11.23 6.07
CA PRO A 80 10.44 11.55 6.49
C PRO A 80 11.31 10.31 6.72
N GLN A 81 10.72 9.12 6.72
CA GLN A 81 11.40 7.84 6.87
C GLN A 81 11.21 6.95 5.63
N GLN A 82 12.16 6.05 5.43
CA GLN A 82 12.02 5.01 4.41
C GLN A 82 10.93 4.02 4.78
N VAL A 83 10.06 3.71 3.82
CA VAL A 83 9.06 2.65 3.93
C VAL A 83 9.50 1.47 3.06
N LEU A 84 9.51 0.27 3.62
CA LEU A 84 9.80 -0.95 2.86
C LEU A 84 8.56 -1.38 2.08
N TYR A 85 8.73 -1.71 0.80
CA TYR A 85 7.64 -2.16 -0.07
C TYR A 85 7.64 -3.67 -0.23
N CYS A 86 6.44 -4.25 -0.16
CA CYS A 86 6.19 -5.66 -0.43
C CYS A 86 5.12 -5.79 -1.49
N PHE A 87 5.40 -6.55 -2.56
CA PHE A 87 4.36 -6.89 -3.52
C PHE A 87 3.44 -7.96 -2.95
N GLU A 88 2.13 -7.69 -2.98
CA GLU A 88 1.12 -8.63 -2.49
C GLU A 88 0.06 -8.90 -3.55
N PHE A 89 0.25 -9.96 -4.32
CA PHE A 89 -0.73 -10.48 -5.26
C PHE A 89 -0.65 -12.00 -5.31
N ARG A 90 -1.70 -12.64 -5.83
CA ARG A 90 -1.62 -14.09 -6.08
C ARG A 90 -0.69 -14.30 -7.27
N GLY A 91 0.38 -15.08 -7.07
CA GLY A 91 1.37 -15.37 -8.11
C GLY A 91 0.78 -15.91 -9.41
N GLY A 92 -0.38 -16.54 -9.36
CA GLY A 92 -1.00 -17.17 -10.52
C GLY A 92 -0.11 -18.25 -11.11
N ASP A 93 -0.17 -18.41 -12.43
CA ASP A 93 0.65 -19.39 -13.15
C ASP A 93 2.10 -18.89 -13.38
N ASP A 94 2.31 -17.57 -13.38
CA ASP A 94 3.61 -16.93 -13.62
C ASP A 94 3.86 -15.76 -12.64
N PRO A 95 4.31 -16.04 -11.41
CA PRO A 95 4.58 -15.03 -10.40
C PRO A 95 5.74 -14.11 -10.79
N GLU A 96 6.73 -14.62 -11.52
CA GLU A 96 7.92 -13.85 -11.91
C GLU A 96 7.55 -12.74 -12.87
N ALA A 97 6.74 -13.02 -13.89
CA ALA A 97 6.24 -12.00 -14.80
C ALA A 97 5.42 -10.92 -14.08
N GLY A 98 4.65 -11.28 -13.04
CA GLY A 98 3.92 -10.32 -12.21
C GLY A 98 4.85 -9.38 -11.42
N ILE A 99 5.95 -9.92 -10.90
CA ILE A 99 6.98 -9.14 -10.19
C ILE A 99 7.67 -8.20 -11.17
N GLU A 100 8.07 -8.69 -12.36
CA GLU A 100 8.75 -7.88 -13.38
C GLU A 100 7.91 -6.71 -13.85
N ARG A 101 6.61 -6.93 -14.11
CA ARG A 101 5.67 -5.84 -14.45
C ARG A 101 5.55 -4.82 -13.32
N SER A 102 5.42 -5.29 -12.08
CA SER A 102 5.34 -4.40 -10.92
C SER A 102 6.60 -3.54 -10.79
N LEU A 103 7.79 -4.14 -10.96
CA LEU A 103 9.06 -3.40 -10.97
C LEU A 103 9.13 -2.40 -12.14
N ALA A 104 8.67 -2.78 -13.33
CA ALA A 104 8.63 -1.90 -14.49
C ALA A 104 7.71 -0.69 -14.25
N PHE A 105 6.55 -0.90 -13.62
CA PHE A 105 5.69 0.21 -13.19
C PHE A 105 6.43 1.14 -12.23
N LEU A 106 7.08 0.61 -11.19
CA LEU A 106 7.79 1.45 -10.21
C LEU A 106 8.95 2.24 -10.80
N ARG A 107 9.63 1.74 -11.83
CA ARG A 107 10.74 2.45 -12.51
C ARG A 107 10.26 3.61 -13.39
N ASN A 108 9.02 3.56 -13.87
CA ASN A 108 8.45 4.53 -14.82
C ASN A 108 7.39 5.45 -14.16
N ARG A 109 7.30 5.43 -12.83
CA ARG A 109 6.29 6.18 -12.08
C ARG A 109 6.69 7.63 -11.86
#